data_AF-A0A9P9HL40-F1
#
_entry.id   AF-A0A9P9HL40-F1
#
_cell.length_a   1.000
_cell.length_b   1.000
_cell.length_c   1.000
_cell.angle_alpha   90.00
_cell.angle_beta   90.00
_cell.angle_gamma   90.00
#
_symmetry.space_group_name_H-M   'P 1'
#
loop_
_entity.id
_entity.type
_entity.pdbx_description
1 polymer ?
#
loop_
_entity_poly.entity_id
_entity_poly.type
_entity_poly.pdbx_seq_one_letter_code
_entity_poly.pdbx_strand_id
1 'polypeptide(L)'
;MLACVVNAGFLPLAIFQRRDIEDAIESFKESTDTNGDHLVNTDMDIWPLIGKILLVIPIIIAVCTLILPISVWYLKQYFSWQSYRNVGADAKMRKIRIIHHIFVMLAKMDIYFIVCFEMIFCFPVLGGIRNGGDYFIINLVLLGIAVAIIFASIMFSKSEHRVGMCFSIAMYLAMLGYLLYLVIYAQLDSRTRTGGSINSFTAFGCMSVVSIFMTTIFAILCLRNFFGGLKEHLGKHEEAWDPHGSAKDFELDNDINFEYKSVPSVRDLDS
;
A
#
# COMPACT_ATOMS: atom_id res chain seq x y z
N MET A 1 -8.48 -7.06 1.80
CA MET A 1 -7.49 -8.12 2.08
C MET A 1 -6.14 -7.52 2.41
N LEU A 2 -5.52 -6.75 1.51
CA LEU A 2 -4.21 -6.14 1.75
C LEU A 2 -4.17 -5.27 3.02
N ALA A 3 -5.16 -4.37 3.19
CA ALA A 3 -5.34 -3.58 4.40
C ALA A 3 -5.42 -4.41 5.71
N CYS A 4 -6.01 -5.61 5.67
CA CYS A 4 -6.08 -6.49 6.84
C CYS A 4 -4.69 -7.04 7.20
N VAL A 5 -3.90 -7.43 6.20
CA VAL A 5 -2.53 -7.92 6.38
C VAL A 5 -1.65 -6.80 6.94
N VAL A 6 -1.78 -5.59 6.41
CA VAL A 6 -1.04 -4.41 6.94
C VAL A 6 -1.40 -4.16 8.40
N ASN A 7 -2.71 -4.13 8.70
CA ASN A 7 -3.19 -3.84 10.04
C ASN A 7 -2.74 -4.88 11.07
N ALA A 8 -2.70 -6.16 10.67
CA ALA A 8 -2.12 -7.22 11.50
C ALA A 8 -0.61 -7.00 11.73
N GLY A 9 0.12 -6.53 10.71
CA GLY A 9 1.54 -6.19 10.82
C GLY A 9 1.83 -5.01 11.77
N PHE A 10 0.89 -4.07 11.95
CA PHE A 10 1.05 -2.97 12.92
C PHE A 10 0.97 -3.42 14.39
N LEU A 11 0.45 -4.61 14.67
CA LEU A 11 0.28 -5.07 16.04
C LEU A 11 1.62 -5.36 16.75
N PRO A 12 2.58 -6.10 16.15
CA PRO A 12 3.94 -6.18 16.67
C PRO A 12 4.62 -4.81 16.85
N LEU A 13 4.41 -3.89 15.91
CA LEU A 13 4.99 -2.54 15.98
C LEU A 13 4.46 -1.75 17.19
N ALA A 14 3.16 -1.80 17.46
CA ALA A 14 2.58 -1.14 18.62
C ALA A 14 3.10 -1.73 19.96
N ILE A 15 3.41 -3.02 19.98
CA ILE A 15 4.01 -3.67 21.15
C ILE A 15 5.47 -3.22 21.33
N PHE A 16 6.27 -3.19 20.26
CA PHE A 16 7.64 -2.71 20.34
C PHE A 16 7.70 -1.24 20.75
N GLN A 17 6.86 -0.39 20.15
CA GLN A 17 6.78 1.04 20.49
C GLN A 17 6.53 1.26 21.99
N ARG A 18 5.70 0.43 22.64
CA ARG A 18 5.47 0.54 24.09
C ARG A 18 6.74 0.26 24.89
N ARG A 19 7.48 -0.80 24.53
CA ARG A 19 8.75 -1.15 25.19
C ARG A 19 9.80 -0.07 24.99
N ASP A 20 9.86 0.47 23.79
CA ASP A 20 10.82 1.51 23.45
C ASP A 20 10.59 2.82 24.22
N ILE A 21 9.32 3.14 24.53
CA ILE A 21 8.99 4.29 25.38
C ILE A 21 9.29 3.99 26.86
N GLU A 22 9.12 2.74 27.31
CA GLU A 22 9.54 2.27 28.64
C GLU A 22 11.05 2.47 28.84
N ASP A 23 11.84 1.90 27.92
CA ASP A 23 13.30 1.97 27.94
C ASP A 23 13.80 3.42 27.88
N ALA A 24 13.13 4.29 27.11
CA ALA A 24 13.46 5.72 27.05
C ALA A 24 13.20 6.44 28.38
N ILE A 25 12.08 6.15 29.05
CA ILE A 25 11.75 6.75 30.37
C ILE A 25 12.76 6.29 31.42
N GLU A 26 13.14 5.01 31.43
CA GLU A 26 14.15 4.48 32.36
C GLU A 26 15.51 5.13 32.14
N SER A 27 15.95 5.27 30.88
CA SER A 27 17.18 5.98 30.54
C SER A 27 17.20 7.43 31.05
N PHE A 28 16.08 8.14 30.95
CA PHE A 28 15.98 9.51 31.49
C PHE A 28 16.00 9.57 33.02
N LYS A 29 15.50 8.54 33.73
CA LYS A 29 15.60 8.46 35.20
C LYS A 29 17.04 8.27 35.67
N GLU A 30 17.84 7.50 34.93
CA GLU A 30 19.26 7.28 35.23
C GLU A 30 20.16 8.47 34.83
N SER A 31 19.69 9.31 33.91
CA SER A 31 20.44 10.44 33.38
C SER A 31 20.56 11.59 34.41
N THR A 32 21.79 12.06 34.59
CA THR A 32 22.14 13.09 35.58
C THR A 32 22.88 14.25 34.89
N ASP A 33 22.65 15.50 35.31
CA ASP A 33 23.38 16.67 34.83
C ASP A 33 24.84 16.68 35.35
N THR A 34 25.66 17.55 34.76
CA THR A 34 27.04 17.86 35.14
C THR A 34 27.21 18.16 36.63
N ASN A 35 26.16 18.65 37.29
CA ASN A 35 26.15 18.97 38.73
C ASN A 35 25.73 17.78 39.63
N GLY A 36 25.38 16.63 39.06
CA GLY A 36 24.92 15.46 39.83
C GLY A 36 23.42 15.44 40.13
N ASP A 37 22.64 16.41 39.61
CA ASP A 37 21.19 16.46 39.76
C ASP A 37 20.48 15.65 38.66
N HIS A 38 19.44 14.90 39.02
CA HIS A 38 18.65 14.13 38.05
C HIS A 38 17.93 15.05 37.05
N LEU A 39 17.95 14.69 35.76
CA LEU A 39 17.26 15.45 34.71
C LEU A 39 15.73 15.37 34.81
N VAL A 40 15.23 14.37 35.53
CA VAL A 40 13.80 14.11 35.73
C VAL A 40 13.55 13.92 37.23
N ASN A 41 12.42 14.44 37.71
CA ASN A 41 12.00 14.24 39.08
C ASN A 41 11.72 12.75 39.34
N THR A 42 12.60 12.09 40.08
CA THR A 42 12.59 10.65 40.33
C THR A 42 11.57 10.24 41.40
N ASP A 43 11.07 11.20 42.18
CA ASP A 43 10.12 10.96 43.27
C ASP A 43 8.72 10.60 42.77
N MET A 44 8.41 10.93 41.51
CA MET A 44 7.13 10.66 40.88
C MET A 44 7.26 9.58 39.81
N ASP A 45 6.69 8.40 40.06
CA ASP A 45 6.63 7.36 39.04
C ASP A 45 5.49 7.63 38.04
N ILE A 46 5.86 8.06 36.84
CA ILE A 46 4.93 8.45 35.76
C ILE A 46 4.52 7.22 34.92
N TRP A 47 5.29 6.12 34.99
CA TRP A 47 5.06 4.90 34.20
C TRP A 47 3.67 4.27 34.40
N PRO A 48 3.10 4.19 35.63
CA PRO A 48 1.76 3.63 35.83
C PRO A 48 0.65 4.41 35.11
N LEU A 49 0.85 5.70 34.83
CA LEU A 49 -0.08 6.55 34.11
C LEU A 49 0.11 6.38 32.58
N ILE A 50 1.35 6.56 32.11
CA ILE A 50 1.69 6.51 30.68
C ILE A 50 1.59 5.08 30.13
N GLY A 51 2.05 4.08 30.87
CA GLY A 51 2.00 2.68 30.48
C GLY A 51 0.58 2.19 30.22
N LYS A 52 -0.42 2.70 30.97
CA LYS A 52 -1.85 2.40 30.74
C LYS A 52 -2.37 3.05 29.45
N ILE A 53 -2.03 4.31 29.19
CA ILE A 53 -2.50 5.01 27.99
C ILE A 53 -1.84 4.43 26.72
N LEU A 54 -0.58 4.02 26.80
CA LEU A 54 0.12 3.35 25.69
C LEU A 54 -0.48 1.98 25.34
N LEU A 55 -1.05 1.28 26.32
CA LEU A 55 -1.67 -0.04 26.11
C LEU A 55 -2.97 0.05 25.30
N VAL A 56 -3.60 1.23 25.24
CA VAL A 56 -4.82 1.47 24.43
C VAL A 56 -4.53 1.30 22.94
N ILE A 57 -3.36 1.71 22.46
CA ILE A 57 -2.98 1.67 21.03
C ILE A 57 -3.00 0.24 20.47
N PRO A 58 -2.28 -0.76 21.03
CA PRO A 58 -2.31 -2.13 20.53
C PRO A 58 -3.70 -2.78 20.70
N ILE A 59 -4.49 -2.40 21.72
CA ILE A 59 -5.87 -2.88 21.85
C ILE A 59 -6.72 -2.40 20.68
N ILE A 60 -6.68 -1.10 20.35
CA ILE A 60 -7.44 -0.54 19.23
C ILE A 60 -7.03 -1.23 17.92
N ILE A 61 -5.72 -1.38 17.68
CA ILE A 61 -5.21 -2.06 16.49
C ILE A 61 -5.69 -3.53 16.44
N ALA A 62 -5.68 -4.24 17.57
CA ALA A 62 -6.17 -5.61 17.66
C ALA A 62 -7.67 -5.71 17.33
N VAL A 63 -8.49 -4.84 17.92
CA VAL A 63 -9.93 -4.78 17.65
C VAL A 63 -10.21 -4.47 16.17
N CYS A 64 -9.52 -3.47 15.61
CA CYS A 64 -9.60 -3.16 14.18
C CYS A 64 -9.17 -4.35 13.31
N THR A 65 -8.14 -5.11 13.72
CA THR A 65 -7.66 -6.29 13.00
C THR A 65 -8.70 -7.41 12.98
N LEU A 66 -9.56 -7.51 14.00
CA LEU A 66 -10.66 -8.48 14.03
C LEU A 66 -11.87 -8.04 13.19
N ILE A 67 -12.18 -6.74 13.17
CA ILE A 67 -13.34 -6.20 12.45
C ILE A 67 -13.08 -6.12 10.94
N LEU A 68 -11.87 -5.73 10.51
CA LEU A 68 -11.53 -5.53 9.10
C LEU A 68 -11.75 -6.77 8.21
N PRO A 69 -11.38 -8.01 8.61
CA PRO A 69 -11.65 -9.22 7.85
C PRO A 69 -13.14 -9.48 7.65
N ILE A 70 -13.97 -9.22 8.67
CA ILE A 70 -15.42 -9.39 8.60
C ILE A 70 -15.99 -8.42 7.56
N SER A 71 -15.62 -7.14 7.64
CA SER A 71 -16.04 -6.12 6.66
C SER A 71 -15.58 -6.46 5.25
N VAL A 72 -14.34 -6.95 5.08
CA VAL A 72 -13.82 -7.38 3.78
C VAL A 72 -14.57 -8.59 3.23
N TRP A 73 -14.98 -9.53 4.08
CA TRP A 73 -15.76 -10.69 3.67
C TRP A 73 -17.13 -10.29 3.13
N TYR A 74 -17.87 -9.44 3.87
CA TYR A 74 -19.16 -8.88 3.42
C TYR A 74 -19.01 -8.10 2.12
N LEU A 75 -18.01 -7.24 2.04
CA LEU A 75 -17.74 -6.42 0.85
C LEU A 75 -17.41 -7.29 -0.36
N LYS A 76 -16.59 -8.33 -0.17
CA LYS A 76 -16.23 -9.27 -1.23
C LYS A 76 -17.46 -9.99 -1.75
N GLN A 77 -18.38 -10.43 -0.89
CA GLN A 77 -19.59 -11.13 -1.32
C GLN A 77 -20.50 -10.22 -2.16
N TYR A 78 -20.72 -8.98 -1.70
CA TYR A 78 -21.52 -8.00 -2.41
C TYR A 78 -20.93 -7.65 -3.79
N PHE A 79 -19.63 -7.32 -3.83
CA PHE A 79 -18.94 -7.01 -5.10
C PHE A 79 -18.76 -8.21 -6.02
N SER A 80 -18.61 -9.43 -5.49
CA SER A 80 -18.49 -10.63 -6.32
C SER A 80 -19.79 -10.92 -7.06
N TRP A 81 -20.93 -10.71 -6.40
CA TRP A 81 -22.25 -10.84 -7.03
C TRP A 81 -22.46 -9.78 -8.12
N GLN A 82 -22.09 -8.52 -7.85
CA GLN A 82 -22.24 -7.44 -8.82
C GLN A 82 -21.23 -7.51 -9.99
N SER A 83 -19.99 -7.94 -9.73
CA SER A 83 -18.98 -8.20 -10.76
C SER A 83 -19.34 -9.39 -11.66
N TYR A 84 -20.08 -10.39 -11.15
CA TYR A 84 -20.52 -11.52 -11.96
C TYR A 84 -21.56 -11.08 -13.00
N ARG A 85 -22.43 -10.14 -12.65
CA ARG A 85 -23.53 -9.69 -13.52
C ARG A 85 -23.11 -8.70 -14.61
N ASN A 86 -22.05 -7.92 -14.39
CA ASN A 86 -21.62 -6.87 -15.31
C ASN A 86 -20.46 -7.25 -16.24
N VAL A 87 -19.77 -8.39 -16.03
CA VAL A 87 -18.53 -8.73 -16.73
C VAL A 87 -18.74 -9.97 -17.60
N GLY A 88 -19.36 -9.78 -18.76
CA GLY A 88 -19.32 -10.76 -19.83
C GLY A 88 -17.90 -10.89 -20.44
N ALA A 89 -17.42 -12.14 -20.49
CA ALA A 89 -16.53 -12.74 -21.50
C ALA A 89 -15.05 -12.32 -21.72
N ASP A 90 -14.29 -11.85 -20.71
CA ASP A 90 -12.84 -12.14 -20.73
C ASP A 90 -12.19 -12.30 -19.34
N ALA A 91 -11.95 -13.56 -18.97
CA ALA A 91 -11.25 -13.91 -17.74
C ALA A 91 -9.77 -13.47 -17.75
N LYS A 92 -9.16 -13.30 -18.94
CA LYS A 92 -7.79 -12.83 -19.11
C LYS A 92 -7.70 -11.36 -18.73
N MET A 93 -8.48 -10.48 -19.36
CA MET A 93 -8.48 -9.04 -19.06
C MET A 93 -8.81 -8.74 -17.59
N ARG A 94 -9.68 -9.54 -16.97
CA ARG A 94 -9.95 -9.46 -15.53
C ARG A 94 -8.71 -9.70 -14.69
N LYS A 95 -7.91 -10.73 -15.01
CA LYS A 95 -6.64 -11.02 -14.30
C LYS A 95 -5.64 -9.87 -14.46
N ILE A 96 -5.51 -9.33 -15.67
CA ILE A 96 -4.63 -8.17 -15.96
C ILE A 96 -4.97 -6.98 -15.07
N ARG A 97 -6.26 -6.62 -15.02
CA ARG A 97 -6.76 -5.50 -14.21
C ARG A 97 -6.54 -5.72 -12.72
N ILE A 98 -6.77 -6.95 -12.23
CA ILE A 98 -6.54 -7.31 -10.82
C ILE A 98 -5.06 -7.15 -10.47
N ILE A 99 -4.14 -7.65 -11.30
CA ILE A 99 -2.69 -7.52 -11.07
C ILE A 99 -2.29 -6.04 -11.01
N HIS A 100 -2.77 -5.23 -11.95
CA HIS A 100 -2.50 -3.79 -11.96
C HIS A 100 -3.05 -3.07 -10.70
N HIS A 101 -4.28 -3.37 -10.28
CA HIS A 101 -4.81 -2.79 -9.05
C HIS A 101 -4.03 -3.23 -7.80
N ILE A 102 -3.62 -4.50 -7.71
CA ILE A 102 -2.80 -4.96 -6.58
C ILE A 102 -1.46 -4.23 -6.56
N PHE A 103 -0.80 -4.08 -7.71
CA PHE A 103 0.42 -3.30 -7.84
C PHE A 103 0.24 -1.85 -7.35
N VAL A 104 -0.79 -1.14 -7.83
CA VAL A 104 -1.04 0.25 -7.41
C VAL A 104 -1.34 0.35 -5.92
N MET A 105 -2.03 -0.62 -5.34
CA MET A 105 -2.33 -0.63 -3.90
C MET A 105 -1.07 -0.90 -3.06
N LEU A 106 -0.20 -1.80 -3.49
CA LEU A 106 1.11 -2.06 -2.88
C LEU A 106 2.02 -0.83 -2.98
N ALA A 107 2.13 -0.23 -4.16
CA ALA A 107 2.93 0.98 -4.38
C ALA A 107 2.46 2.16 -3.50
N LYS A 108 1.14 2.36 -3.35
CA LYS A 108 0.60 3.38 -2.43
C LYS A 108 0.88 3.08 -0.96
N MET A 109 0.86 1.81 -0.58
CA MET A 109 1.21 1.36 0.77
C MET A 109 2.70 1.57 1.06
N ASP A 110 3.57 1.38 0.07
CA ASP A 110 5.02 1.60 0.22
C ASP A 110 5.36 3.06 0.54
N ILE A 111 4.59 4.05 0.06
CA ILE A 111 4.78 5.46 0.43
C ILE A 111 4.69 5.61 1.95
N TYR A 112 3.69 5.00 2.58
CA TYR A 112 3.53 5.05 4.03
C TYR A 112 4.73 4.42 4.74
N PHE A 113 5.18 3.24 4.30
CA PHE A 113 6.34 2.59 4.90
C PHE A 113 7.61 3.40 4.74
N ILE A 114 7.91 3.93 3.56
CA ILE A 114 9.16 4.68 3.37
C ILE A 114 9.15 5.95 4.21
N VAL A 115 8.02 6.68 4.27
CA VAL A 115 7.89 7.87 5.12
C VAL A 115 8.09 7.53 6.60
N CYS A 116 7.38 6.51 7.11
CA CYS A 116 7.50 6.13 8.51
C CYS A 116 8.89 5.59 8.86
N PHE A 117 9.50 4.81 7.98
CA PHE A 117 10.87 4.31 8.15
C PHE A 117 11.86 5.46 8.25
N GLU A 118 11.78 6.42 7.32
CA GLU A 118 12.64 7.61 7.32
C GLU A 118 12.41 8.48 8.55
N MET A 119 11.16 8.65 9.01
CA MET A 119 10.88 9.38 10.25
C MET A 119 11.51 8.71 11.47
N ILE A 120 11.42 7.38 11.60
CA ILE A 120 12.02 6.65 12.72
C ILE A 120 13.55 6.64 12.63
N PHE A 121 14.11 6.67 11.43
CA PHE A 121 15.56 6.75 11.23
C PHE A 121 16.09 8.18 11.53
N CYS A 122 15.51 9.19 10.89
CA CYS A 122 16.01 10.56 10.93
C CYS A 122 15.91 11.22 12.32
N PHE A 123 14.87 10.92 13.10
CA PHE A 123 14.68 11.56 14.41
C PHE A 123 15.41 10.78 15.53
N PRO A 124 15.01 9.55 15.87
CA PRO A 124 15.71 8.74 16.88
C PRO A 124 17.17 8.40 16.57
N VAL A 125 17.50 7.94 15.36
CA VAL A 125 18.82 7.35 15.08
C VAL A 125 19.86 8.44 14.74
N LEU A 126 19.48 9.41 13.91
CA LEU A 126 20.36 10.52 13.52
C LEU A 126 20.34 11.68 14.52
N GLY A 127 19.46 11.68 15.53
CA GLY A 127 19.35 12.76 16.51
C GLY A 127 18.75 14.06 15.97
N GLY A 128 17.98 13.97 14.87
CA GLY A 128 17.29 15.09 14.23
C GLY A 128 18.22 16.16 13.64
N ILE A 129 17.65 17.33 13.33
CA ILE A 129 18.35 18.45 12.66
C ILE A 129 19.58 18.95 13.45
N ARG A 130 19.54 18.85 14.79
CA ARG A 130 20.57 19.44 15.66
C ARG A 130 21.85 18.61 15.77
N ASN A 131 21.75 17.28 15.71
CA ASN A 131 22.90 16.36 15.79
C ASN A 131 23.17 15.60 14.49
N GLY A 132 22.19 15.47 13.59
CA GLY A 132 22.28 14.65 12.38
C GLY A 132 22.99 15.32 11.20
N GLY A 133 23.23 16.64 11.26
CA GLY A 133 24.01 17.39 10.28
C GLY A 133 23.58 17.13 8.82
N ASP A 134 24.56 16.94 7.94
CA ASP A 134 24.35 16.73 6.49
C ASP A 134 23.61 15.42 6.17
N TYR A 135 23.79 14.37 6.98
CA TYR A 135 23.17 13.06 6.75
C TYR A 135 21.65 13.12 6.86
N PHE A 136 21.11 13.90 7.81
CA PHE A 136 19.66 14.10 7.94
C PHE A 136 19.05 14.71 6.67
N ILE A 137 19.70 15.74 6.12
CA ILE A 137 19.22 16.45 4.92
C ILE A 137 19.24 15.52 3.70
N ILE A 138 20.32 14.73 3.55
CA ILE A 138 20.46 13.77 2.45
C ILE A 138 19.34 12.72 2.49
N ASN A 139 19.06 12.13 3.65
CA ASN A 139 17.98 11.15 3.81
C ASN A 139 16.60 11.75 3.51
N LEU A 140 16.33 12.98 3.98
CA LEU A 140 15.08 13.68 3.71
C LEU A 140 14.87 13.99 2.21
N VAL A 141 15.93 14.39 1.49
CA VAL A 141 15.88 14.57 0.04
C VAL A 141 15.64 13.23 -0.66
N LEU A 142 16.30 12.18 -0.21
CA LEU A 142 16.16 10.84 -0.76
C LEU A 142 14.74 10.28 -0.56
N LEU A 143 14.09 10.58 0.58
CA LEU A 143 12.67 10.31 0.82
C LEU A 143 11.79 10.97 -0.25
N GLY A 144 12.02 12.26 -0.54
CA GLY A 144 11.27 12.97 -1.59
C GLY A 144 11.43 12.32 -2.96
N ILE A 145 12.66 11.91 -3.30
CA ILE A 145 12.96 11.19 -4.54
C ILE A 145 12.24 9.83 -4.58
N ALA A 146 12.27 9.06 -3.48
CA ALA A 146 11.61 7.77 -3.38
C ALA A 146 10.08 7.88 -3.62
N VAL A 147 9.42 8.86 -2.99
CA VAL A 147 7.99 9.10 -3.18
C VAL A 147 7.68 9.52 -4.62
N ALA A 148 8.51 10.38 -5.23
CA ALA A 148 8.34 10.79 -6.62
C ALA A 148 8.46 9.61 -7.60
N ILE A 149 9.41 8.69 -7.37
CA ILE A 149 9.59 7.47 -8.17
C ILE A 149 8.35 6.58 -8.07
N ILE A 150 7.79 6.39 -6.88
CA ILE A 150 6.57 5.59 -6.70
C ILE A 150 5.41 6.18 -7.48
N PHE A 151 5.22 7.51 -7.38
CA PHE A 151 4.16 8.18 -8.12
C PHE A 151 4.37 8.06 -9.65
N ALA A 152 5.59 8.27 -10.13
CA ALA A 152 5.95 8.08 -11.53
C ALA A 152 5.70 6.62 -11.99
N SER A 153 6.01 5.64 -11.14
CA SER A 153 5.79 4.23 -11.42
C SER A 153 4.31 3.89 -11.60
N ILE A 154 3.42 4.46 -10.76
CA ILE A 154 1.97 4.34 -10.91
C ILE A 154 1.51 4.95 -12.24
N MET A 155 2.03 6.13 -12.60
CA MET A 155 1.72 6.80 -13.86
C MET A 155 2.19 6.01 -15.08
N PHE A 156 3.42 5.48 -15.06
CA PHE A 156 3.94 4.63 -16.14
C PHE A 156 3.18 3.32 -16.27
N SER A 157 2.72 2.76 -15.15
CA SER A 157 1.87 1.57 -15.18
C SER A 157 0.49 1.84 -15.79
N LYS A 158 -0.06 3.06 -15.66
CA LYS A 158 -1.31 3.47 -16.32
C LYS A 158 -1.11 3.75 -17.81
N SER A 159 0.03 4.33 -18.18
CA SER A 159 0.40 4.67 -19.57
C SER A 159 0.94 3.47 -20.36
N GLU A 160 1.08 2.29 -19.73
CA GLU A 160 1.71 1.08 -20.30
C GLU A 160 3.13 1.34 -20.87
N HIS A 161 3.84 2.34 -20.34
CA HIS A 161 5.14 2.75 -20.85
C HIS A 161 6.24 1.78 -20.36
N ARG A 162 6.61 0.83 -21.22
CA ARG A 162 7.54 -0.29 -20.88
C ARG A 162 8.91 0.17 -20.38
N VAL A 163 9.49 1.18 -21.02
CA VAL A 163 10.81 1.71 -20.63
C VAL A 163 10.72 2.35 -19.23
N GLY A 164 9.67 3.13 -18.98
CA GLY A 164 9.43 3.76 -17.68
C GLY A 164 9.14 2.74 -16.57
N MET A 165 8.46 1.64 -16.90
CA MET A 165 8.23 0.55 -15.96
C MET A 165 9.52 -0.21 -15.65
N CYS A 166 10.36 -0.49 -16.64
CA CYS A 166 11.68 -1.11 -16.43
C CYS A 166 12.57 -0.24 -15.53
N PHE A 167 12.61 1.08 -15.80
CA PHE A 167 13.29 2.04 -14.94
C PHE A 167 12.75 2.02 -13.51
N SER A 168 11.43 2.01 -13.34
CA SER A 168 10.81 1.94 -12.00
C SER A 168 11.19 0.67 -11.25
N ILE A 169 11.23 -0.49 -11.92
CA ILE A 169 11.67 -1.76 -11.32
C ILE A 169 13.12 -1.68 -10.85
N ALA A 170 14.02 -1.11 -11.66
CA ALA A 170 15.41 -0.90 -11.26
C ALA A 170 15.51 0.02 -10.02
N MET A 171 14.70 1.09 -9.96
CA MET A 171 14.64 1.97 -8.80
C MET A 171 14.06 1.28 -7.55
N TYR A 172 13.06 0.40 -7.68
CA TYR A 172 12.57 -0.40 -6.55
C TYR A 172 13.64 -1.36 -6.02
N LEU A 173 14.44 -1.98 -6.89
CA LEU A 173 15.56 -2.82 -6.46
C LEU A 173 16.66 -2.00 -5.77
N ALA A 174 16.97 -0.81 -6.27
CA ALA A 174 17.90 0.11 -5.63
C ALA A 174 17.40 0.55 -4.24
N MET A 175 16.12 0.89 -4.14
CA MET A 175 15.46 1.25 -2.88
C MET A 175 15.45 0.09 -1.88
N LEU A 176 15.17 -1.13 -2.34
CA LEU A 176 15.25 -2.34 -1.52
C LEU A 176 16.66 -2.54 -0.96
N GLY A 177 17.69 -2.41 -1.80
CA GLY A 177 19.09 -2.50 -1.39
C GLY A 177 19.48 -1.42 -0.38
N TYR A 178 19.03 -0.19 -0.60
CA TYR A 178 19.28 0.93 0.31
C TYR A 178 18.62 0.72 1.68
N LEU A 179 17.36 0.29 1.72
CA LEU A 179 16.67 0.00 2.98
C LEU A 179 17.35 -1.13 3.75
N LEU A 180 17.77 -2.19 3.07
CA LEU A 180 18.56 -3.26 3.69
C LEU A 180 19.87 -2.74 4.26
N TYR A 181 20.58 -1.89 3.53
CA TYR A 181 21.80 -1.24 4.00
C TYR A 181 21.54 -0.40 5.26
N LEU A 182 20.49 0.42 5.30
CA LEU A 182 20.14 1.22 6.49
C LEU A 182 19.80 0.35 7.70
N VAL A 183 19.04 -0.72 7.50
CA VAL A 183 18.68 -1.66 8.58
C VAL A 183 19.93 -2.33 9.15
N ILE A 184 20.86 -2.79 8.29
CA ILE A 184 22.11 -3.42 8.73
C ILE A 184 23.03 -2.40 9.40
N TYR A 185 23.16 -1.21 8.82
CA TYR A 185 24.01 -0.13 9.34
C TYR A 185 23.60 0.27 10.76
N ALA A 186 22.29 0.46 10.99
CA ALA A 186 21.75 0.79 12.31
C ALA A 186 21.96 -0.32 13.36
N GLN A 187 22.14 -1.58 12.93
CA GLN A 187 22.41 -2.71 13.82
C GLN A 187 23.89 -2.87 14.15
N LEU A 188 24.79 -2.53 13.21
CA LEU A 188 26.23 -2.74 13.35
C LEU A 188 26.93 -1.61 14.12
N ASP A 189 26.44 -0.37 13.99
CA ASP A 189 27.10 0.78 14.61
C ASP A 189 26.76 0.88 16.11
N SER A 190 27.76 0.60 16.96
CA SER A 190 27.58 0.63 18.43
C SER A 190 27.43 2.06 18.99
N ARG A 191 27.74 3.12 18.22
CA ARG A 191 27.60 4.51 18.70
C ARG A 191 26.18 5.05 18.55
N THR A 192 25.47 4.67 17.48
CA THR A 192 24.03 4.95 17.30
C THR A 192 23.13 4.17 18.27
N ARG A 193 23.68 3.17 18.98
CA ARG A 193 23.00 2.39 20.02
C ARG A 193 22.74 3.15 21.33
N THR A 194 23.27 4.36 21.47
CA THR A 194 23.30 5.07 22.77
C THR A 194 22.02 5.85 23.10
N GLY A 195 21.05 5.97 22.19
CA GLY A 195 19.84 6.75 22.51
C GLY A 195 18.57 6.47 21.71
N GLY A 196 18.61 5.52 20.76
CA GLY A 196 17.48 5.25 19.86
C GLY A 196 16.85 3.89 20.09
N SER A 197 15.53 3.85 19.99
CA SER A 197 14.71 2.63 19.89
C SER A 197 15.04 1.84 18.61
N ILE A 198 16.06 0.99 18.66
CA ILE A 198 16.51 0.18 17.51
C ILE A 198 15.52 -0.95 17.19
N ASN A 199 14.77 -1.42 18.20
CA ASN A 199 13.86 -2.54 18.08
C ASN A 199 12.66 -2.20 17.18
N SER A 200 11.95 -1.09 17.46
CA SER A 200 10.88 -0.62 16.58
C SER A 200 11.38 -0.25 15.18
N PHE A 201 12.55 0.39 15.07
CA PHE A 201 13.15 0.71 13.79
C PHE A 201 13.35 -0.53 12.91
N THR A 202 13.91 -1.58 13.48
CA THR A 202 14.24 -2.82 12.75
C THR A 202 12.99 -3.61 12.39
N ALA A 203 12.02 -3.67 13.30
CA ALA A 203 10.73 -4.29 13.01
C ALA A 203 10.02 -3.58 11.85
N PHE A 204 10.05 -2.24 11.86
CA PHE A 204 9.48 -1.42 10.80
C PHE A 204 10.24 -1.59 9.49
N GLY A 205 11.57 -1.58 9.52
CA GLY A 205 12.43 -1.82 8.35
C GLY A 205 12.17 -3.19 7.71
N CYS A 206 12.00 -4.25 8.52
CA CYS A 206 11.65 -5.58 8.01
C CYS A 206 10.31 -5.58 7.26
N MET A 207 9.28 -4.91 7.80
CA MET A 207 8.00 -4.77 7.12
C MET A 207 8.11 -4.00 5.80
N SER A 208 8.87 -2.90 5.77
CA SER A 208 9.13 -2.11 4.56
C SER A 208 9.84 -2.94 3.48
N VAL A 209 10.85 -3.74 3.87
CA VAL A 209 11.60 -4.62 2.96
C VAL A 209 10.67 -5.66 2.33
N VAL A 210 9.82 -6.32 3.12
CA VAL A 210 8.85 -7.30 2.61
C VAL A 210 7.84 -6.64 1.67
N SER A 211 7.37 -5.44 2.01
CA SER A 211 6.41 -4.69 1.20
C SER A 211 6.99 -4.33 -0.18
N ILE A 212 8.18 -3.72 -0.22
CA ILE A 212 8.84 -3.33 -1.47
C ILE A 212 9.25 -4.56 -2.31
N PHE A 213 9.66 -5.65 -1.68
CA PHE A 213 9.93 -6.91 -2.38
C PHE A 213 8.67 -7.44 -3.08
N MET A 214 7.53 -7.45 -2.39
CA MET A 214 6.24 -7.79 -2.99
C MET A 214 5.86 -6.83 -4.13
N THR A 215 6.01 -5.52 -3.93
CA THR A 215 5.75 -4.51 -4.97
C THR A 215 6.60 -4.74 -6.22
N THR A 216 7.87 -5.09 -6.04
CA THR A 216 8.78 -5.41 -7.15
C THR A 216 8.29 -6.62 -7.97
N ILE A 217 7.83 -7.68 -7.30
CA ILE A 217 7.25 -8.84 -7.97
C ILE A 217 6.02 -8.44 -8.79
N PHE A 218 5.09 -7.69 -8.19
CA PHE A 218 3.89 -7.24 -8.90
C PHE A 218 4.20 -6.26 -10.04
N ALA A 219 5.24 -5.44 -9.90
CA ALA A 219 5.74 -4.57 -10.97
C ALA A 219 6.23 -5.39 -12.18
N ILE A 220 6.99 -6.47 -11.94
CA ILE A 220 7.44 -7.40 -12.99
C ILE A 220 6.24 -8.11 -13.64
N LEU A 221 5.25 -8.53 -12.86
CA LEU A 221 4.02 -9.13 -13.39
C LEU A 221 3.24 -8.17 -14.28
N CYS A 222 3.13 -6.89 -13.89
CA CYS A 222 2.55 -5.84 -14.72
C CYS A 222 3.34 -5.69 -16.04
N LEU A 223 4.67 -5.62 -15.98
CA LEU A 223 5.52 -5.48 -17.16
C LEU A 223 5.35 -6.65 -18.15
N ARG A 224 5.38 -7.89 -17.67
CA ARG A 224 5.21 -9.09 -18.50
C ARG A 224 3.85 -9.16 -19.18
N ASN A 225 2.85 -8.51 -18.58
CA ASN A 225 1.47 -8.63 -18.97
C ASN A 225 0.96 -7.42 -19.81
N PHE A 226 1.80 -6.41 -20.09
CA PHE A 226 1.55 -5.32 -21.06
C PHE A 226 1.41 -5.77 -22.53
N PHE A 227 1.24 -7.06 -22.80
CA PHE A 227 0.89 -7.64 -24.10
C PHE A 227 -0.59 -8.02 -24.23
N GLY A 228 -1.43 -7.62 -23.25
CA GLY A 228 -2.85 -7.95 -23.21
C GLY A 228 -3.78 -7.09 -24.07
N GLY A 229 -3.33 -5.93 -24.59
CA GLY A 229 -4.14 -5.11 -25.51
C GLY A 229 -5.17 -4.19 -24.82
N LEU A 230 -4.76 -3.41 -23.81
CA LEU A 230 -5.63 -2.37 -23.24
C LEU A 230 -5.86 -1.20 -24.22
N LYS A 231 -4.91 -0.95 -25.14
CA LYS A 231 -5.04 0.03 -26.22
C LYS A 231 -5.96 -0.43 -27.37
N GLU A 232 -6.00 -1.73 -27.68
CA GLU A 232 -6.78 -2.27 -28.80
C GLU A 232 -8.30 -2.18 -28.56
N HIS A 233 -8.74 -2.29 -27.29
CA HIS A 233 -10.16 -2.20 -26.93
C HIS A 233 -10.63 -0.77 -26.61
N LEU A 234 -9.70 0.16 -26.31
CA LEU A 234 -10.04 1.57 -26.15
C LEU A 234 -10.03 2.30 -27.51
N GLY A 235 -9.08 1.98 -28.40
CA GLY A 235 -9.03 2.55 -29.76
C GLY A 235 -10.20 2.13 -30.66
N LYS A 236 -10.68 0.89 -30.55
CA LYS A 236 -11.85 0.42 -31.32
C LYS A 236 -13.16 1.11 -30.94
N HIS A 237 -13.29 1.65 -29.72
CA HIS A 237 -14.51 2.35 -29.31
C HIS A 237 -14.51 3.83 -29.72
N GLU A 238 -13.32 4.38 -30.04
CA GLU A 238 -13.15 5.74 -30.55
C GLU A 238 -13.24 5.77 -32.08
N GLU A 239 -12.76 4.72 -32.77
CA GLU A 239 -12.92 4.54 -34.22
C GLU A 239 -14.33 4.05 -34.63
N ALA A 240 -15.12 3.49 -33.69
CA ALA A 240 -16.52 3.10 -33.93
C ALA A 240 -17.52 4.25 -33.67
N TRP A 241 -17.07 5.39 -33.14
CA TRP A 241 -17.90 6.60 -33.05
C TRP A 241 -17.60 7.50 -34.24
N ASP A 242 -17.95 7.03 -35.44
CA ASP A 242 -18.06 7.88 -36.62
C ASP A 242 -19.49 8.42 -36.66
N PRO A 243 -19.74 9.72 -36.39
CA PRO A 243 -21.09 10.29 -36.34
C PRO A 243 -21.85 10.16 -37.67
N HIS A 244 -21.18 9.83 -38.78
CA HIS A 244 -21.80 9.60 -40.08
C HIS A 244 -22.17 8.15 -40.39
N GLY A 245 -21.68 7.16 -39.62
CA GLY A 245 -22.02 5.75 -39.81
C GLY A 245 -23.34 5.34 -39.14
N SER A 246 -23.55 5.79 -37.90
CA SER A 246 -24.68 5.35 -37.06
C SER A 246 -26.07 5.78 -37.58
N ALA A 247 -26.16 6.78 -38.46
CA ALA A 247 -27.43 7.23 -39.03
C ALA A 247 -27.98 6.27 -40.10
N LYS A 248 -27.11 5.59 -40.86
CA LYS A 248 -27.54 4.65 -41.91
C LYS A 248 -28.07 3.34 -41.33
N ASP A 249 -27.54 2.93 -40.19
CA ASP A 249 -27.93 1.68 -39.52
C ASP A 249 -29.29 1.81 -38.83
N PHE A 250 -29.68 3.03 -38.46
CA PHE A 250 -30.97 3.33 -37.82
C PHE A 250 -32.13 3.44 -38.83
N GLU A 251 -31.85 3.80 -40.09
CA GLU A 251 -32.87 3.86 -41.14
C GLU A 251 -33.20 2.47 -41.72
N LEU A 252 -32.26 1.51 -41.66
CA LEU A 252 -32.46 0.17 -42.23
C LEU A 252 -33.27 -0.78 -41.32
N ASP A 253 -33.32 -0.52 -40.01
CA ASP A 253 -34.01 -1.38 -39.02
C ASP A 253 -35.50 -1.03 -38.84
N ASN A 254 -35.98 0.07 -39.44
CA ASN A 254 -37.36 0.54 -39.27
C ASN A 254 -38.35 -0.04 -40.30
N ASP A 255 -37.88 -0.80 -41.30
CA ASP A 255 -38.70 -1.36 -42.39
C ASP A 255 -39.05 -2.86 -42.20
N ILE A 256 -38.68 -3.47 -41.08
CA ILE A 256 -39.08 -4.85 -40.76
C ILE A 256 -40.46 -4.88 -40.10
N ASN A 257 -41.49 -5.04 -40.95
CA ASN A 257 -42.86 -5.35 -40.55
C ASN A 257 -42.88 -6.62 -39.65
N PHE A 258 -43.15 -6.43 -38.36
CA PHE A 258 -43.37 -7.50 -37.39
C PHE A 258 -44.78 -8.10 -37.58
N GLU A 259 -44.87 -9.13 -38.42
CA GLU A 259 -46.09 -9.93 -38.54
C GLU A 259 -46.22 -10.87 -37.33
N TYR A 260 -47.11 -10.52 -36.39
CA TYR A 260 -47.45 -11.36 -35.24
C TYR A 260 -48.22 -12.61 -35.71
N LYS A 261 -47.54 -13.76 -35.79
CA LYS A 261 -48.21 -15.07 -35.82
C LYS A 261 -48.82 -15.34 -34.44
N SER A 262 -50.15 -15.28 -34.35
CA SER A 262 -50.90 -15.66 -33.15
C SER A 262 -50.75 -17.16 -32.87
N VAL A 263 -50.45 -17.47 -31.61
CA VAL A 263 -50.34 -18.84 -31.09
C VAL A 263 -51.75 -19.44 -30.98
N PRO A 264 -52.03 -20.64 -31.52
CA PRO A 264 -53.34 -21.27 -31.37
C PRO A 264 -53.61 -21.61 -29.89
N SER A 265 -54.78 -21.18 -29.40
CA SER A 265 -55.24 -21.47 -28.04
C SER A 265 -55.60 -22.96 -27.90
N VAL A 266 -55.08 -23.60 -26.85
CA VAL A 266 -55.34 -24.99 -26.46
C VAL A 266 -56.77 -25.15 -25.94
N ARG A 267 -57.77 -25.13 -26.84
CA ARG A 267 -59.17 -25.38 -26.46
C ARG A 267 -60.01 -26.14 -27.50
N ASP A 268 -59.42 -26.64 -28.57
CA ASP A 268 -60.16 -27.29 -29.67
C ASP A 268 -59.77 -28.78 -29.87
N LEU A 269 -59.52 -29.53 -28.79
CA LEU A 269 -59.22 -30.97 -28.88
C LEU A 269 -60.31 -31.91 -28.35
N ASP A 270 -61.47 -31.42 -27.96
CA ASP A 270 -62.61 -32.27 -27.59
C ASP A 270 -63.91 -31.76 -28.22
N SER A 271 -64.15 -32.12 -29.49
CA SER A 271 -65.47 -32.27 -30.15
C SER A 271 -65.33 -32.91 -31.52
#